data_AF-A0A3N1D7R2-F1
#
_entry.id   AF-A0A3N1D7R2-F1
#
_cell.length_a   1.000
_cell.length_b   1.000
_cell.length_c   1.000
_cell.angle_alpha   90.00
_cell.angle_beta   90.00
_cell.angle_gamma   90.00
#
_symmetry.space_group_name_H-M   'P 1'
#
loop_
_entity.id
_entity.type
_entity.pdbx_description
1 polymer ?
#
loop_
_entity_poly.entity_id
_entity_poly.type
_entity_poly.pdbx_seq_one_letter_code
_entity_poly.pdbx_strand_id
1 'polypeptide(L)'
;MTSPSEAVRLITARLTAFESTLLNRIGTVERKLETRLAAIETVLREHAPERDLGCGQGPDGEHVLTSTCPLTCLQPPVLPARPYNALVSGCCFSVIGDVITASQAGELTELRNMGPISAERVESVLRTAGLLPRVES
;
A
#
# COMPACT_ATOMS: atom_id res chain seq x y z
N MET A 1 47.78 39.77 -17.09
CA MET A 1 47.52 39.49 -15.66
C MET A 1 46.13 40.04 -15.37
N THR A 2 45.13 39.19 -15.17
CA THR A 2 43.78 39.64 -14.76
C THR A 2 43.86 40.30 -13.41
N SER A 3 43.24 41.47 -13.26
CA SER A 3 43.23 42.16 -11.98
C SER A 3 42.47 41.32 -10.94
N PRO A 4 42.85 41.38 -9.64
CA PRO A 4 42.13 40.66 -8.59
C PRO A 4 40.61 40.94 -8.58
N SER A 5 40.22 42.17 -8.94
CA SER A 5 38.81 42.60 -9.06
C SER A 5 38.06 41.86 -10.16
N GLU A 6 38.71 41.62 -11.31
CA GLU A 6 38.12 40.92 -12.45
C GLU A 6 37.95 39.41 -12.18
N ALA A 7 38.91 38.81 -11.47
CA ALA A 7 38.83 37.43 -11.02
C ALA A 7 37.67 37.22 -10.03
N VAL A 8 37.48 38.13 -9.07
CA VAL A 8 36.35 38.09 -8.13
C VAL A 8 35.02 38.22 -8.88
N ARG A 9 34.91 39.18 -9.82
CA ARG A 9 33.69 39.35 -10.64
C ARG A 9 33.33 38.10 -11.44
N LEU A 10 34.32 37.44 -12.03
CA LEU A 10 34.11 36.20 -12.79
C LEU A 10 33.64 35.06 -11.89
N ILE A 11 34.24 34.91 -10.70
CA ILE A 11 33.83 33.88 -9.73
C ILE A 11 32.39 34.13 -9.26
N THR A 12 32.05 35.38 -8.89
CA THR A 12 30.69 35.74 -8.49
C THR A 12 29.69 35.42 -9.59
N ALA A 13 29.96 35.80 -10.84
CA ALA A 13 29.06 35.52 -11.96
C ALA A 13 28.85 34.01 -12.17
N ARG A 14 29.90 33.20 -12.04
CA ARG A 14 29.79 31.73 -12.14
C ARG A 14 28.99 31.14 -10.99
N LEU A 15 29.19 31.61 -9.76
CA LEU A 15 28.42 31.15 -8.60
C LEU A 15 26.94 31.46 -8.76
N THR A 16 26.58 32.68 -9.16
CA THR A 16 25.17 33.06 -9.42
C THR A 16 24.55 32.23 -10.55
N ALA A 17 25.31 31.94 -11.61
CA ALA A 17 24.85 31.05 -12.69
C ALA A 17 24.63 29.60 -12.21
N PHE A 18 25.49 29.11 -11.32
CA PHE A 18 25.32 27.80 -10.69
C PHE A 18 24.12 27.75 -9.75
N GLU A 19 23.94 28.77 -8.90
CA GLU A 19 22.81 28.89 -7.99
C GLU A 19 21.48 28.92 -8.74
N SER A 20 21.37 29.76 -9.77
CA SER A 20 20.16 29.82 -10.61
C SER A 20 19.87 28.48 -11.31
N THR A 21 20.90 27.79 -11.79
CA THR A 21 20.74 26.46 -12.40
C THR A 21 20.25 25.43 -11.40
N LEU A 22 20.79 25.43 -10.17
CA LEU A 22 20.36 24.52 -9.11
C LEU A 22 18.92 24.78 -8.69
N LEU A 23 18.56 26.05 -8.45
CA LEU A 23 17.18 26.44 -8.12
C LEU A 23 16.18 26.01 -9.20
N ASN A 24 16.53 26.22 -10.47
CA ASN A 24 15.69 25.77 -11.60
C ASN A 24 15.52 24.25 -11.64
N ARG A 25 16.58 23.49 -11.36
CA ARG A 25 16.51 22.02 -11.31
C ARG A 25 15.65 21.54 -10.14
N ILE A 26 15.81 22.15 -8.96
CA ILE A 26 15.00 21.85 -7.78
C ILE A 26 13.52 22.10 -8.07
N GLY A 27 13.16 23.29 -8.54
CA GLY A 27 11.76 23.63 -8.87
C GLY A 27 11.17 22.79 -10.02
N THR A 28 12.00 22.19 -10.87
CA THR A 28 11.53 21.23 -11.88
C THR A 28 11.25 19.85 -11.28
N VAL A 29 12.07 19.40 -10.33
CA VAL A 29 11.86 18.14 -9.61
C VAL A 29 10.63 18.23 -8.72
N GLU A 30 10.47 19.33 -7.99
CA GLU A 30 9.30 19.57 -7.12
C GLU A 30 7.99 19.50 -7.91
N ARG A 31 7.89 20.24 -9.02
CA ARG A 31 6.70 20.18 -9.90
C ARG A 31 6.43 18.78 -10.45
N LYS A 32 7.49 18.04 -10.81
CA LYS A 32 7.34 16.64 -11.27
C LYS A 32 6.83 15.72 -10.17
N LEU A 33 7.27 15.94 -8.93
CA LEU A 33 6.80 15.16 -7.77
C LEU A 33 5.34 15.49 -7.44
N GLU A 34 4.98 16.77 -7.39
CA GLU A 34 3.59 17.22 -7.20
C GLU A 34 2.65 16.62 -8.26
N THR A 35 3.05 16.66 -9.53
CA THR A 35 2.27 16.07 -10.63
C THR A 35 2.07 14.57 -10.43
N ARG A 36 3.12 13.85 -10.02
CA ARG A 36 3.04 12.40 -9.78
C ARG A 36 2.18 12.08 -8.57
N LEU A 37 2.25 12.86 -7.50
CA LEU A 37 1.41 12.69 -6.30
C LEU A 37 -0.07 12.90 -6.65
N ALA A 38 -0.40 13.98 -7.37
CA ALA A 38 -1.77 14.24 -7.81
C ALA A 38 -2.33 13.12 -8.72
N ALA A 39 -1.49 12.57 -9.61
CA ALA A 39 -1.86 11.44 -10.44
C ALA A 39 -2.13 10.17 -9.61
N ILE A 40 -1.28 9.87 -8.62
CA ILE A 40 -1.47 8.74 -7.71
C ILE A 40 -2.75 8.92 -6.89
N GLU A 41 -3.01 10.10 -6.34
CA GLU A 41 -4.24 10.38 -5.60
C GLU A 41 -5.49 10.21 -6.46
N THR A 42 -5.42 10.61 -7.72
CA THR A 42 -6.53 10.43 -8.67
C THR A 42 -6.79 8.95 -8.92
N VAL A 43 -5.74 8.17 -9.21
CA VAL A 43 -5.86 6.72 -9.42
C VAL A 43 -6.38 6.02 -8.16
N LEU A 44 -5.90 6.40 -6.98
CA LEU A 44 -6.37 5.83 -5.72
C LEU A 44 -7.83 6.17 -5.44
N ARG A 45 -8.29 7.38 -5.81
CA ARG A 45 -9.68 7.79 -5.66
C ARG A 45 -10.60 7.07 -6.65
N GLU A 46 -10.18 6.92 -7.90
CA GLU A 46 -10.92 6.21 -8.95
C GLU A 46 -10.97 4.68 -8.70
N HIS A 47 -9.97 4.13 -8.02
CA HIS A 47 -9.92 2.71 -7.66
C HIS A 47 -10.33 2.42 -6.21
N ALA A 48 -10.80 3.42 -5.46
CA ALA A 48 -11.49 3.17 -4.21
C ALA A 48 -12.96 2.86 -4.53
N PRO A 49 -13.41 1.60 -4.52
CA PRO A 49 -14.83 1.32 -4.64
C PRO A 49 -15.56 2.02 -3.49
N GLU A 50 -16.72 2.63 -3.78
CA GLU A 50 -17.68 3.01 -2.74
C GLU A 50 -17.92 1.77 -1.87
N ARG A 51 -17.41 1.81 -0.64
CA ARG A 51 -17.39 0.67 0.27
C ARG A 51 -18.76 0.50 0.91
N ASP A 52 -19.72 -0.02 0.16
CA ASP A 52 -20.89 -0.63 0.77
C ASP A 52 -20.57 -2.09 1.11
N LEU A 53 -19.78 -2.28 2.17
CA LEU A 53 -19.28 -3.61 2.56
C LEU A 53 -20.37 -4.49 3.19
N GLY A 54 -21.61 -4.02 3.37
CA GLY A 54 -22.73 -4.83 3.90
C GLY A 54 -22.48 -5.46 5.29
N CYS A 55 -21.37 -5.10 5.93
CA CYS A 55 -20.88 -5.65 7.18
C CYS A 55 -20.93 -4.55 8.22
N GLY A 56 -21.57 -4.85 9.36
CA GLY A 56 -21.89 -3.88 10.40
C GLY A 56 -20.74 -2.93 10.71
N GLN A 57 -20.96 -1.64 10.47
CA GLN A 57 -20.08 -0.59 10.95
C GLN A 57 -20.15 -0.58 12.48
N GLY A 58 -19.00 -0.63 13.14
CA GLY A 58 -18.92 -0.37 14.58
C GLY A 58 -19.35 1.08 14.88
N PRO A 59 -19.61 1.41 16.16
CA PRO A 59 -20.09 2.73 16.57
C PRO A 59 -19.14 3.90 16.20
N ASP A 60 -17.87 3.59 15.91
CA ASP A 60 -16.84 4.57 15.55
C ASP A 60 -16.51 4.59 14.04
N GLY A 61 -17.25 3.85 13.20
CA GLY A 61 -17.02 3.76 11.76
C GLY A 61 -15.86 2.83 11.34
N GLU A 62 -15.21 2.15 12.29
CA GLU A 62 -14.26 1.07 11.99
C GLU A 62 -15.02 -0.22 11.65
N HIS A 63 -14.67 -0.80 10.50
CA HIS A 63 -15.21 -2.09 10.06
C HIS A 63 -14.52 -3.23 10.83
N VAL A 64 -15.24 -3.85 11.75
CA VAL A 64 -14.76 -5.02 12.50
C VAL A 64 -14.91 -6.26 11.62
N LEU A 65 -13.79 -6.90 11.28
CA LEU A 65 -13.80 -8.16 10.52
C LEU A 65 -14.38 -9.29 11.37
N THR A 66 -15.38 -9.99 10.85
CA THR A 66 -15.98 -11.19 11.47
C THR A 66 -15.87 -12.38 10.52
N SER A 67 -16.06 -13.60 11.03
CA SER A 67 -16.02 -14.82 10.20
C SER A 67 -17.15 -14.89 9.16
N THR A 68 -18.24 -14.15 9.35
CA THR A 68 -19.36 -14.11 8.42
C THR A 68 -19.21 -13.02 7.35
N CYS A 69 -18.19 -12.16 7.46
CA CYS A 69 -17.91 -11.17 6.43
C CYS A 69 -17.59 -11.85 5.10
N PRO A 70 -18.02 -11.27 3.96
CA PRO A 70 -17.61 -11.72 2.64
C PRO A 70 -16.10 -11.56 2.47
N LEU A 71 -15.53 -12.36 1.58
CA LEU A 71 -14.09 -12.32 1.28
C LEU A 71 -13.63 -10.92 0.83
N THR A 72 -14.52 -10.14 0.22
CA THR A 72 -14.27 -8.75 -0.22
C THR A 72 -13.87 -7.81 0.93
N CYS A 73 -14.17 -8.14 2.19
CA CYS A 73 -13.69 -7.38 3.35
C CYS A 73 -12.18 -7.50 3.57
N LEU A 74 -11.53 -8.50 2.96
CA LEU A 74 -10.07 -8.67 2.99
C LEU A 74 -9.36 -8.02 1.79
N GLN A 75 -10.08 -7.33 0.90
CA GLN A 75 -9.48 -6.66 -0.25
C GLN A 75 -8.48 -5.56 0.18
N PRO A 76 -7.60 -5.08 -0.73
CA PRO A 76 -6.71 -3.96 -0.42
C PRO A 76 -7.49 -2.76 0.16
N PRO A 77 -7.01 -2.12 1.24
CA PRO A 77 -5.66 -2.20 1.80
C PRO A 77 -5.45 -3.27 2.88
N VAL A 78 -6.47 -4.07 3.23
CA VAL A 78 -6.40 -5.05 4.34
C VAL A 78 -5.41 -6.17 4.01
N LEU A 79 -5.58 -6.82 2.86
CA LEU A 79 -4.55 -7.68 2.28
C LEU A 79 -3.90 -7.03 1.05
N PRO A 80 -2.60 -7.28 0.83
CA PRO A 80 -1.98 -6.98 -0.45
C PRO A 80 -2.69 -7.73 -1.59
N ALA A 81 -2.68 -7.16 -2.81
CA ALA A 81 -3.40 -7.73 -3.95
C ALA A 81 -3.04 -9.19 -4.25
N ARG A 82 -1.77 -9.59 -4.04
CA ARG A 82 -1.31 -10.96 -4.31
C ARG A 82 -2.00 -12.03 -3.45
N PRO A 83 -1.93 -12.01 -2.10
CA PRO A 83 -2.67 -12.96 -1.25
C PRO A 83 -4.18 -12.86 -1.47
N TYR A 84 -4.74 -11.66 -1.63
CA TYR A 84 -6.17 -11.50 -1.91
C TYR A 84 -6.59 -12.21 -3.20
N ASN A 85 -5.88 -11.98 -4.31
CA ASN A 85 -6.18 -12.63 -5.59
C ASN A 85 -5.99 -14.14 -5.54
N ALA A 86 -5.04 -14.64 -4.74
CA ALA A 86 -4.87 -16.07 -4.54
C ALA A 86 -6.07 -16.69 -3.79
N LEU A 87 -6.63 -15.99 -2.80
CA LEU A 87 -7.88 -16.40 -2.14
C LEU A 87 -9.06 -16.36 -3.12
N VAL A 88 -9.25 -15.28 -3.86
CA VAL A 88 -10.35 -15.18 -4.85
C VAL A 88 -10.23 -16.22 -5.97
N SER A 89 -9.00 -16.56 -6.36
CA SER A 89 -8.74 -17.61 -7.36
C SER A 89 -8.89 -19.02 -6.80
N GLY A 90 -8.81 -19.18 -5.48
CA GLY A 90 -9.15 -20.41 -4.79
C GLY A 90 -10.66 -20.53 -4.76
N CYS A 91 -11.21 -21.39 -5.61
CA CYS A 91 -12.64 -21.46 -5.96
C CYS A 91 -13.62 -21.70 -4.78
N CYS A 92 -13.13 -21.84 -3.55
CA CYS A 92 -13.87 -22.32 -2.39
C CYS A 92 -14.10 -21.24 -1.31
N PHE A 93 -13.55 -20.03 -1.45
CA PHE A 93 -13.66 -19.00 -0.42
C PHE A 93 -14.76 -17.99 -0.75
N SER A 94 -15.83 -18.01 0.03
CA SER A 94 -16.95 -17.07 -0.09
C SER A 94 -16.96 -16.06 1.06
N VAL A 95 -16.63 -16.52 2.27
CA VAL A 95 -16.59 -15.73 3.49
C VAL A 95 -15.24 -15.87 4.19
N ILE A 96 -14.92 -14.94 5.10
CA ILE A 96 -13.69 -15.00 5.90
C ILE A 96 -13.60 -16.30 6.70
N GLY A 97 -14.73 -16.86 7.14
CA GLY A 97 -14.82 -18.16 7.81
C GLY A 97 -14.15 -19.29 7.03
N ASP A 98 -14.36 -19.34 5.71
CA ASP A 98 -13.75 -20.37 4.85
C ASP A 98 -12.21 -20.26 4.87
N VAL A 99 -11.69 -19.03 4.88
CA VAL A 99 -10.25 -18.74 4.94
C VAL A 99 -9.68 -19.12 6.31
N ILE A 100 -10.42 -18.87 7.39
CA ILE A 100 -10.04 -19.28 8.75
C ILE A 100 -9.92 -20.80 8.82
N THR A 101 -10.90 -21.54 8.29
CA THR A 101 -10.87 -23.01 8.26
C THR A 101 -9.66 -23.52 7.46
N ALA A 102 -9.40 -22.99 6.27
CA ALA A 102 -8.23 -23.39 5.48
C ALA A 102 -6.90 -23.03 6.16
N SER A 103 -6.83 -21.91 6.88
CA SER A 103 -5.66 -21.54 7.68
C SER A 103 -5.41 -22.54 8.81
N GLN A 104 -6.45 -22.91 9.55
CA GLN A 104 -6.33 -23.87 10.65
C GLN A 104 -5.98 -25.28 10.15
N ALA A 105 -6.39 -25.64 8.93
CA ALA A 105 -6.02 -26.88 8.28
C ALA A 105 -4.61 -26.86 7.65
N GLY A 106 -3.94 -25.70 7.58
CA GLY A 106 -2.64 -25.54 6.93
C GLY A 106 -2.69 -25.53 5.38
N GLU A 107 -3.90 -25.49 4.81
CA GLU A 107 -4.16 -25.61 3.37
C GLU A 107 -3.90 -24.31 2.59
N LEU A 108 -3.70 -23.18 3.27
CA LEU A 108 -3.44 -21.91 2.60
C LEU A 108 -2.23 -21.98 1.67
N THR A 109 -1.18 -22.69 2.04
CA THR A 109 0.03 -22.84 1.21
C THR A 109 -0.16 -23.75 0.00
N GLU A 110 -1.24 -24.54 -0.03
CA GLU A 110 -1.60 -25.40 -1.15
C GLU A 110 -2.39 -24.66 -2.24
N LEU A 111 -2.88 -23.45 -1.93
CA LEU A 111 -3.59 -22.62 -2.87
C LEU A 111 -2.68 -22.16 -4.01
N ARG A 112 -3.23 -22.20 -5.22
CA ARG A 112 -2.53 -21.72 -6.42
C ARG A 112 -2.17 -20.24 -6.25
N ASN A 113 -0.90 -19.92 -6.48
CA ASN A 113 -0.31 -18.58 -6.31
C ASN A 113 -0.21 -18.08 -4.86
N MET A 114 -0.47 -18.93 -3.87
CA MET A 114 -0.22 -18.64 -2.46
C MET A 114 1.12 -19.22 -2.04
N GLY A 115 2.09 -18.35 -1.76
CA GLY A 115 3.37 -18.77 -1.16
C GLY A 115 3.35 -18.68 0.36
N PRO A 116 4.35 -19.23 1.07
CA PRO A 116 4.42 -19.22 2.53
C PRO A 116 4.35 -17.80 3.12
N ILE A 117 5.04 -16.83 2.50
CA ILE A 117 4.99 -15.41 2.91
C ILE A 117 3.59 -14.80 2.72
N SER A 118 2.86 -15.24 1.69
CA SER A 118 1.52 -14.72 1.42
C SER A 118 0.50 -15.32 2.38
N ALA A 119 0.62 -16.62 2.68
CA ALA A 119 -0.18 -17.30 3.70
C ALA A 119 0.05 -16.67 5.09
N GLU A 120 1.31 -16.46 5.48
CA GLU A 120 1.65 -15.82 6.76
C GLU A 120 1.05 -14.41 6.89
N ARG A 121 1.02 -13.63 5.80
CA ARG A 121 0.35 -12.33 5.79
C ARG A 121 -1.16 -12.43 6.00
N VAL A 122 -1.81 -13.41 5.38
CA VAL A 122 -3.25 -13.68 5.60
C VAL A 122 -3.48 -14.00 7.07
N GLU A 123 -2.69 -14.92 7.63
CA GLU A 123 -2.79 -15.30 9.04
C GLU A 123 -2.52 -14.13 9.98
N SER A 124 -1.51 -13.30 9.68
CA SER A 124 -1.21 -12.11 10.47
C SER A 124 -2.38 -11.14 10.50
N VAL A 125 -3.07 -10.92 9.39
CA VAL A 125 -4.26 -10.07 9.33
C VAL A 125 -5.40 -10.68 10.16
N LEU A 126 -5.65 -11.98 10.01
CA LEU A 126 -6.68 -12.68 10.77
C LEU A 126 -6.39 -12.69 12.28
N ARG A 127 -5.13 -12.84 12.71
CA ARG A 127 -4.72 -12.73 14.12
C ARG A 127 -4.89 -11.31 14.67
N THR A 128 -4.53 -10.29 13.90
CA THR A 128 -4.76 -8.88 14.29
C THR A 128 -6.24 -8.58 14.44
N ALA A 129 -7.08 -9.18 13.60
CA ALA A 129 -8.54 -9.11 13.71
C ALA A 129 -9.13 -9.97 14.85
N GLY A 130 -8.31 -10.74 15.57
CA GLY A 130 -8.78 -11.63 16.64
C GLY A 130 -9.51 -12.89 16.16
N LEU A 131 -9.38 -13.23 14.86
CA LEU A 131 -10.06 -14.35 14.22
C LEU A 131 -9.26 -15.66 14.25
N LEU A 132 -7.96 -15.58 14.53
CA LEU A 132 -7.08 -16.73 14.77
C LEU A 132 -6.44 -16.64 16.15
N PRO A 133 -6.21 -17.77 16.83
CA PRO A 133 -5.46 -17.79 18.08
C PRO A 133 -4.03 -17.28 17.85
N ARG A 134 -3.46 -16.61 18.87
CA ARG A 134 -2.05 -16.24 18.85
C ARG A 134 -1.23 -17.52 18.93
N VAL A 135 -0.23 -17.64 18.05
CA VAL A 135 0.76 -18.72 18.13
C VAL A 135 1.64 -18.39 19.34
N GLU A 136 1.30 -18.92 20.50
CA GLU A 136 2.20 -18.91 21.66
C GLU A 136 3.38 -19.81 21.29
N SER A 137 4.53 -19.18 21.03
CA SER A 137 5.83 -19.85 20.81
C SER A 137 6.60 -19.93 22.10
#